data_AF-A0A0Q6WJU4-F1
#
_entry.id   AF-A0A0Q6WJU4-F1
#
_cell.length_a   1.000
_cell.length_b   1.000
_cell.length_c   1.000
_cell.angle_alpha   90.00
_cell.angle_beta   90.00
_cell.angle_gamma   90.00
#
_symmetry.space_group_name_H-M   'P 1'
#
loop_
_entity.id
_entity.type
_entity.pdbx_description
1 polymer ?
#
loop_
_entity_poly.entity_id
_entity_poly.type
_entity_poly.pdbx_seq_one_letter_code
_entity_poly.pdbx_strand_id
1 'polypeptide(L)'
;MAGCRGASTEDRQLQFASLAAAGQELARLAQAGELASSAAWSWAQTLAHCAQSIEFSMSGFPQSKSALFQRTVGSAALGVFAWRGRMSHDLSEPIPGAPALDAAADPAQALQRLGAAIAAFRAWTGPLRPHFAYGALGKQDYELAHAMHLANHLSAFRVKA
;
A
#
# COMPACT_ATOMS: atom_id res chain seq x y z
N MET A 1 7.43 -30.74 -13.76
CA MET A 1 8.32 -29.57 -13.93
C MET A 1 7.47 -28.32 -13.84
N ALA A 2 7.41 -27.69 -12.67
CA ALA A 2 6.59 -26.51 -12.44
C ALA A 2 7.33 -25.29 -13.00
N GLY A 3 6.80 -24.75 -14.11
CA GLY A 3 7.32 -23.54 -14.72
C GLY A 3 7.19 -22.35 -13.77
N CYS A 4 8.31 -21.68 -13.53
CA CYS A 4 8.33 -20.32 -12.99
C CYS A 4 7.38 -19.46 -13.83
N ARG A 5 6.25 -19.05 -13.25
CA ARG A 5 5.43 -17.99 -13.85
C ARG A 5 6.29 -16.74 -13.89
N GLY A 6 6.70 -16.36 -15.10
CA GLY A 6 7.46 -15.14 -15.34
C GLY A 6 6.77 -13.94 -14.68
N ALA A 7 7.57 -13.01 -14.18
CA ALA A 7 7.10 -11.68 -13.83
C ALA A 7 6.20 -11.20 -14.98
N SER A 8 4.92 -10.96 -14.70
CA SER A 8 3.99 -10.53 -15.72
C SER A 8 4.52 -9.23 -16.32
N THR A 9 4.45 -9.11 -17.63
CA THR A 9 4.75 -7.89 -18.38
C THR A 9 3.90 -6.68 -17.95
N GLU A 10 2.97 -6.89 -17.02
CA GLU A 10 2.01 -5.97 -16.42
C GLU A 10 2.52 -5.30 -15.13
N ASP A 11 3.38 -5.94 -14.34
CA ASP A 11 3.94 -5.37 -13.10
C ASP A 11 5.14 -4.45 -13.40
N ARG A 12 4.99 -3.15 -13.18
CA ARG A 12 6.04 -2.14 -13.40
C ARG A 12 7.20 -2.18 -12.42
N GLN A 13 7.12 -3.00 -11.37
CA GLN A 13 8.18 -3.17 -10.36
C GLN A 13 8.66 -1.86 -9.73
N LEU A 14 7.75 -0.94 -9.46
CA LEU A 14 8.06 0.35 -8.83
C LEU A 14 8.69 0.13 -7.45
N GLN A 15 9.56 1.06 -7.08
CA GLN A 15 10.22 1.11 -5.78
C GLN A 15 10.19 2.54 -5.29
N PHE A 16 9.65 2.75 -4.09
CA PHE A 16 9.60 4.06 -3.45
C PHE A 16 10.29 4.00 -2.11
N ALA A 17 11.27 4.88 -1.90
CA ALA A 17 11.95 5.03 -0.63
C ALA A 17 11.20 5.95 0.36
N SER A 18 10.16 6.65 -0.10
CA SER A 18 9.38 7.59 0.72
C SER A 18 7.97 7.80 0.18
N LEU A 19 7.08 8.31 1.04
CA LEU A 19 5.72 8.71 0.64
C LEU A 19 5.74 9.90 -0.32
N ALA A 20 6.79 10.72 -0.32
CA ALA A 20 6.96 11.80 -1.28
C ALA A 20 7.15 11.26 -2.71
N ALA A 21 8.00 10.24 -2.89
CA ALA A 21 8.18 9.60 -4.19
C ALA A 21 6.90 8.88 -4.66
N ALA A 22 6.21 8.19 -3.75
CA ALA A 22 4.92 7.57 -4.04
C ALA A 22 3.86 8.60 -4.46
N GLY A 23 3.83 9.76 -3.80
CA GLY A 23 2.93 10.87 -4.14
C GLY A 23 3.15 11.45 -5.53
N GLN A 24 4.39 11.50 -6.02
CA GLN A 24 4.69 11.95 -7.38
C GLN A 24 4.12 11.00 -8.44
N GLU A 25 4.31 9.69 -8.25
CA GLU A 25 3.73 8.69 -9.17
C GLU A 25 2.20 8.68 -9.11
N LEU A 26 1.64 8.81 -7.91
CA LEU A 26 0.19 8.94 -7.72
C LEU A 26 -0.35 10.14 -8.52
N ALA A 27 0.30 11.30 -8.43
CA ALA A 27 -0.09 12.49 -9.19
C ALA A 27 0.03 12.27 -10.70
N ARG A 28 1.06 11.56 -11.16
CA ARG A 28 1.25 11.23 -12.58
C ARG A 28 0.14 10.33 -13.12
N LEU A 29 -0.23 9.28 -12.37
CA LEU A 29 -1.32 8.38 -12.75
C LEU A 29 -2.69 9.09 -12.69
N ALA A 30 -2.90 9.96 -11.71
CA ALA A 30 -4.13 10.73 -11.57
C ALA A 30 -4.40 11.73 -12.70
N GLN A 31 -3.34 12.23 -13.36
CA GLN A 31 -3.46 13.16 -14.50
C GLN A 31 -3.71 12.44 -15.83
N ALA A 32 -3.68 11.11 -15.85
CA ALA A 32 -3.94 10.34 -17.05
C ALA A 32 -5.42 10.39 -17.42
N GLY A 33 -5.72 10.57 -18.72
CA GLY A 33 -7.09 10.46 -19.21
C GLY A 33 -7.64 9.04 -19.09
N GLU A 34 -6.80 8.02 -19.29
CA GLU A 34 -7.16 6.62 -19.14
C GLU A 34 -6.00 5.80 -18.56
N LEU A 35 -6.32 4.86 -17.66
CA LEU A 35 -5.38 3.93 -17.07
C LEU A 35 -5.64 2.50 -17.59
N ALA A 36 -4.58 1.83 -18.02
CA ALA A 36 -4.56 0.38 -18.19
C ALA A 36 -4.13 -0.27 -16.86
N SER A 37 -4.79 -1.37 -16.49
CA SER A 37 -4.44 -2.08 -15.25
C SER A 37 -4.64 -3.58 -15.37
N SER A 38 -3.77 -4.34 -14.69
CA SER A 38 -3.92 -5.77 -14.45
C SER A 38 -4.42 -6.10 -13.03
N ALA A 39 -4.79 -5.08 -12.24
CA ALA A 39 -5.30 -5.26 -10.88
C ALA A 39 -6.71 -5.84 -10.89
N ALA A 40 -7.01 -6.71 -9.91
CA ALA A 40 -8.38 -7.19 -9.71
C ALA A 40 -9.32 -6.08 -9.19
N TRP A 41 -8.77 -5.10 -8.48
CA TRP A 41 -9.48 -3.94 -7.98
C TRP A 41 -9.44 -2.77 -8.96
N SER A 42 -10.51 -1.98 -8.96
CA SER A 42 -10.53 -0.71 -9.68
C SER A 42 -9.47 0.25 -9.13
N TRP A 43 -9.20 1.32 -9.88
CA TRP A 43 -8.32 2.40 -9.42
C TRP A 43 -8.81 2.97 -8.08
N ALA A 44 -10.11 3.26 -7.97
CA ALA A 44 -10.70 3.79 -6.74
C ALA A 44 -10.57 2.82 -5.55
N GLN A 45 -10.83 1.53 -5.75
CA GLN A 45 -10.68 0.50 -4.71
C GLN A 45 -9.21 0.40 -4.25
N THR A 46 -8.27 0.41 -5.18
CA THR A 46 -6.84 0.35 -4.87
C THR A 46 -6.40 1.56 -4.04
N LEU A 47 -6.83 2.76 -4.43
CA LEU A 47 -6.55 3.99 -3.68
C LEU A 47 -7.15 3.95 -2.26
N ALA A 48 -8.40 3.50 -2.14
CA ALA A 48 -9.08 3.37 -0.86
C ALA A 48 -8.37 2.35 0.07
N HIS A 49 -7.89 1.23 -0.47
CA HIS A 49 -7.10 0.25 0.27
C HIS A 49 -5.78 0.83 0.80
N CYS A 50 -5.02 1.52 -0.07
CA CYS A 50 -3.79 2.21 0.34
C CYS A 50 -4.08 3.26 1.43
N ALA A 51 -5.19 3.99 1.31
CA ALA A 51 -5.60 4.97 2.31
C ALA A 51 -5.91 4.31 3.65
N GLN A 52 -6.68 3.20 3.67
CA GLN A 52 -6.96 2.43 4.89
C GLN A 52 -5.66 1.99 5.60
N SER A 53 -4.68 1.48 4.86
CA SER A 53 -3.39 1.06 5.43
C SER A 53 -2.68 2.20 6.17
N ILE A 54 -2.62 3.38 5.55
CA ILE A 54 -2.01 4.57 6.14
C ILE A 54 -2.83 5.06 7.35
N GLU A 55 -4.15 5.16 7.21
CA GLU A 55 -5.05 5.61 8.28
C GLU A 55 -4.93 4.71 9.52
N PHE A 56 -4.93 3.39 9.35
CA PHE A 56 -4.83 2.43 10.46
C PHE A 56 -3.48 2.42 11.16
N SER A 57 -2.41 2.93 10.55
CA SER A 57 -1.16 3.17 11.28
C SER A 57 -1.32 4.22 12.39
N MET A 58 -2.30 5.11 12.28
CA MET A 58 -2.62 6.15 13.26
C MET A 58 -3.83 5.78 14.13
N SER A 59 -4.90 5.24 13.54
CA SER A 59 -6.16 4.92 14.25
C SER A 59 -6.21 3.49 14.81
N GLY A 60 -5.45 2.57 14.23
CA GLY A 60 -5.35 1.17 14.65
C GLY A 60 -6.01 0.20 13.68
N PHE A 61 -5.31 -0.91 13.40
CA PHE A 61 -5.84 -1.97 12.55
C PHE A 61 -6.98 -2.73 13.24
N PRO A 62 -8.09 -3.05 12.54
CA PRO A 62 -9.27 -3.68 13.15
C PRO A 62 -9.01 -5.08 13.70
N GLN A 63 -8.19 -5.86 12.99
CA GLN A 63 -7.72 -7.17 13.41
C GLN A 63 -6.21 -7.26 13.26
N SER A 64 -5.58 -8.07 14.11
CA SER A 64 -4.13 -8.25 14.15
C SER A 64 -3.77 -9.72 14.17
N LYS A 65 -2.66 -10.08 13.52
CA LYS A 65 -2.04 -11.38 13.72
C LYS A 65 -1.50 -11.48 15.15
N SER A 66 -1.23 -12.70 15.63
CA SER A 66 -0.76 -12.92 17.00
C SER A 66 0.55 -12.17 17.28
N ALA A 67 0.76 -11.76 18.53
CA ALA A 67 1.99 -11.07 18.93
C ALA A 67 3.25 -11.90 18.64
N LEU A 68 3.16 -13.23 18.75
CA LEU A 68 4.25 -14.13 18.40
C LEU A 68 4.57 -14.07 16.89
N PHE A 69 3.55 -14.05 16.02
CA PHE A 69 3.75 -13.90 14.58
C PHE A 69 4.40 -12.56 14.25
N GLN A 70 3.89 -11.47 14.83
CA GLN A 70 4.38 -10.11 14.58
C GLN A 70 5.87 -9.97 14.94
N ARG A 71 6.29 -10.54 16.07
CA ARG A 71 7.67 -10.49 16.57
C ARG A 71 8.65 -11.41 15.82
N THR A 72 8.15 -12.32 14.98
CA THR A 72 8.97 -13.33 14.28
C THR A 72 8.87 -13.14 12.77
N VAL A 73 7.91 -13.80 12.12
CA VAL A 73 7.73 -13.80 10.66
C VAL A 73 7.41 -12.40 10.15
N GLY A 74 6.61 -11.64 10.89
CA GLY A 74 6.23 -10.27 10.54
C GLY A 74 7.42 -9.31 10.43
N SER A 75 8.17 -9.14 11.51
CA SER A 75 9.34 -8.26 11.54
C SER A 75 10.43 -8.69 10.55
N ALA A 76 10.65 -10.00 10.41
CA ALA A 76 11.59 -10.53 9.42
C ALA A 76 11.17 -10.18 7.97
N ALA A 77 9.88 -10.32 7.65
CA ALA A 77 9.36 -9.96 6.33
C ALA A 77 9.56 -8.48 6.01
N LEU A 78 9.29 -7.57 6.96
CA LEU A 78 9.54 -6.15 6.77
C LEU A 78 11.03 -5.86 6.52
N GLY A 79 11.93 -6.51 7.26
CA GLY A 79 13.37 -6.38 7.05
C GLY A 79 13.82 -6.83 5.66
N VAL A 80 13.29 -7.96 5.16
CA VAL A 80 13.56 -8.45 3.80
C VAL A 80 13.04 -7.46 2.75
N PHE A 81 11.83 -6.92 2.92
CA PHE A 81 11.28 -5.94 2.00
C PHE A 81 12.07 -4.63 1.99
N ALA A 82 12.47 -4.14 3.17
CA ALA A 82 13.30 -2.96 3.29
C ALA A 82 14.66 -3.15 2.61
N TRP A 83 15.32 -4.29 2.82
CA TRP A 83 16.59 -4.61 2.14
C TRP A 83 16.42 -4.68 0.62
N ARG A 84 15.31 -5.25 0.13
CA ARG A 84 14.99 -5.32 -1.30
C ARG A 84 14.52 -3.99 -1.88
N GLY A 85 14.15 -3.01 -1.04
CA GLY A 85 13.48 -1.77 -1.45
C GLY A 85 12.07 -1.99 -2.02
N ARG A 86 11.49 -3.18 -1.81
CA ARG A 86 10.22 -3.57 -2.40
C ARG A 86 9.45 -4.58 -1.55
N MET A 87 8.17 -4.30 -1.35
CA MET A 87 7.18 -5.23 -0.81
C MET A 87 6.45 -5.94 -1.95
N SER A 88 6.03 -7.19 -1.71
CA SER A 88 5.06 -7.88 -2.56
C SER A 88 4.08 -8.64 -1.68
N HIS A 89 2.80 -8.43 -1.94
CA HIS A 89 1.68 -9.12 -1.32
C HIS A 89 0.53 -9.23 -2.34
N ASP A 90 -0.49 -10.03 -2.04
CA ASP A 90 -1.63 -10.19 -2.94
C ASP A 90 -2.40 -8.87 -3.08
N LEU A 91 -2.43 -8.33 -4.29
CA LEU A 91 -3.07 -7.04 -4.60
C LEU A 91 -4.59 -7.04 -4.40
N SER A 92 -5.19 -8.20 -4.15
CA SER A 92 -6.62 -8.38 -3.87
C SER A 92 -6.90 -8.78 -2.41
N GLU A 93 -5.89 -8.82 -1.54
CA GLU A 93 -6.06 -9.15 -0.13
C GLU A 93 -6.52 -7.92 0.68
N PRO A 94 -7.74 -7.92 1.25
CA PRO A 94 -8.20 -6.83 2.10
C PRO A 94 -7.44 -6.81 3.43
N ILE A 95 -7.37 -5.63 4.04
CA ILE A 95 -6.86 -5.52 5.42
C ILE A 95 -7.83 -6.27 6.36
N PRO A 96 -7.34 -7.18 7.22
CA PRO A 96 -8.20 -7.96 8.11
C PRO A 96 -9.14 -7.09 8.96
N GLY A 97 -10.44 -7.30 8.79
CA GLY A 97 -11.50 -6.59 9.50
C GLY A 97 -11.73 -5.13 9.07
N ALA A 98 -11.06 -4.64 8.02
CA ALA A 98 -11.32 -3.31 7.47
C ALA A 98 -12.67 -3.24 6.74
N PRO A 99 -13.30 -2.04 6.64
CA PRO A 99 -14.47 -1.85 5.81
C PRO A 99 -14.24 -2.31 4.37
N ALA A 100 -15.24 -2.94 3.77
CA ALA A 100 -15.19 -3.42 2.39
C ALA A 100 -14.92 -2.27 1.41
N LEU A 101 -14.17 -2.57 0.35
CA LEU A 101 -13.86 -1.61 -0.70
C LEU A 101 -15.02 -1.51 -1.68
N ASP A 102 -15.63 -0.33 -1.78
CA ASP A 102 -16.73 -0.08 -2.70
C ASP A 102 -16.24 -0.08 -4.15
N ALA A 103 -16.79 -0.99 -4.97
CA ALA A 103 -16.47 -1.10 -6.40
C ALA A 103 -17.01 0.08 -7.22
N ALA A 104 -18.03 0.78 -6.73
CA ALA A 104 -18.62 1.96 -7.34
C ALA A 104 -18.01 3.27 -6.83
N ALA A 105 -16.95 3.22 -6.01
CA ALA A 105 -16.31 4.40 -5.46
C ALA A 105 -15.80 5.34 -6.56
N ASP A 106 -16.02 6.64 -6.33
CA ASP A 106 -15.55 7.71 -7.21
C ASP A 106 -14.00 7.80 -7.15
N PRO A 107 -13.30 7.65 -8.29
CA PRO A 107 -11.84 7.75 -8.34
C PRO A 107 -11.27 9.07 -7.82
N ALA A 108 -11.94 10.20 -8.04
CA ALA A 108 -11.48 11.51 -7.56
C ALA A 108 -11.57 11.62 -6.04
N GLN A 109 -12.65 11.10 -5.45
CA GLN A 109 -12.81 11.06 -3.99
C GLN A 109 -11.80 10.10 -3.34
N ALA A 110 -11.57 8.95 -3.95
CA ALA A 110 -10.57 7.99 -3.47
C ALA A 110 -9.14 8.57 -3.53
N LEU A 111 -8.82 9.32 -4.59
CA LEU A 111 -7.55 10.02 -4.74
C LEU A 111 -7.38 11.10 -3.67
N GLN A 112 -8.42 11.91 -3.45
CA GLN A 112 -8.42 12.93 -2.39
C GLN A 112 -8.18 12.27 -1.02
N ARG A 113 -8.86 11.15 -0.73
CA ARG A 113 -8.71 10.42 0.53
C ARG A 113 -7.28 9.91 0.71
N LEU A 114 -6.68 9.28 -0.31
CA LEU A 114 -5.29 8.81 -0.21
C LEU A 114 -4.32 9.98 0.01
N GLY A 115 -4.48 11.08 -0.73
CA GLY A 115 -3.68 12.29 -0.54
C GLY A 115 -3.80 12.85 0.89
N ALA A 116 -5.02 12.91 1.43
CA ALA A 116 -5.27 13.34 2.79
C ALA A 116 -4.65 12.38 3.83
N ALA A 117 -4.74 11.06 3.63
CA ALA A 117 -4.11 10.08 4.51
C ALA A 117 -2.58 10.23 4.53
N ILE A 118 -1.94 10.43 3.36
CA ILE A 118 -0.49 10.69 3.26
C ILE A 118 -0.13 11.97 4.02
N ALA A 119 -0.87 13.06 3.81
CA ALA A 119 -0.62 14.33 4.47
C ALA A 119 -0.79 14.23 6.00
N ALA A 120 -1.88 13.60 6.45
CA ALA A 120 -2.16 13.36 7.86
C ALA A 120 -1.06 12.53 8.51
N PHE A 121 -0.64 11.43 7.86
CA PHE A 121 0.48 10.64 8.35
C PHE A 121 1.75 11.48 8.44
N ARG A 122 2.14 12.24 7.41
CA ARG A 122 3.37 13.06 7.48
C ARG A 122 3.35 14.09 8.62
N ALA A 123 2.18 14.64 8.93
CA ALA A 123 1.99 15.60 10.03
C ALA A 123 1.80 14.94 11.41
N TRP A 124 1.61 13.61 11.47
CA TRP A 124 1.27 12.90 12.70
C TRP A 124 2.44 12.83 13.68
N THR A 125 2.27 13.47 14.84
CA THR A 125 3.21 13.48 15.97
C THR A 125 2.72 12.65 17.17
N GLY A 126 1.50 12.09 17.07
CA GLY A 126 0.93 11.22 18.10
C GLY A 126 1.54 9.81 18.10
N PRO A 127 1.18 8.97 19.09
CA PRO A 127 1.58 7.57 19.08
C PRO A 127 1.02 6.86 17.84
N LEU A 128 1.85 6.00 17.22
CA LEU A 128 1.41 5.11 16.15
C LEU A 128 0.88 3.81 16.75
N ARG A 129 -0.03 3.16 16.04
CA ARG A 129 -0.60 1.87 16.42
C ARG A 129 0.25 0.74 15.84
N PRO A 130 0.30 -0.45 16.46
CA PRO A 130 1.00 -1.59 15.89
C PRO A 130 0.42 -1.99 14.53
N HIS A 131 1.28 -2.34 13.57
CA HIS A 131 0.89 -2.88 12.28
C HIS A 131 0.32 -4.28 12.46
N PHE A 132 -0.79 -4.61 11.78
CA PHE A 132 -1.47 -5.90 11.96
C PHE A 132 -0.57 -7.11 11.74
N ALA A 133 0.39 -7.01 10.82
CA ALA A 133 1.35 -8.07 10.48
C ALA A 133 2.75 -7.89 11.11
N TYR A 134 3.23 -6.64 11.29
CA TYR A 134 4.63 -6.37 11.65
C TYR A 134 4.81 -5.96 13.11
N GLY A 135 3.73 -5.73 13.85
CA GLY A 135 3.79 -5.28 15.24
C GLY A 135 4.15 -3.80 15.36
N ALA A 136 4.77 -3.41 16.47
CA ALA A 136 5.13 -2.03 16.73
C ALA A 136 6.21 -1.54 15.74
N LEU A 137 5.95 -0.42 15.08
CA LEU A 137 6.87 0.19 14.12
C LEU A 137 7.09 1.67 14.48
N GLY A 138 8.30 2.15 14.22
CA GLY A 138 8.61 3.58 14.29
C GLY A 138 8.04 4.36 13.11
N LYS A 139 8.13 5.69 13.18
CA LYS A 139 7.61 6.57 12.12
C LYS A 139 8.26 6.32 10.76
N GLN A 140 9.58 6.13 10.75
CA GLN A 140 10.37 5.88 9.54
C GLN A 140 10.05 4.52 8.93
N ASP A 141 9.96 3.46 9.76
CA ASP A 141 9.58 2.13 9.29
C ASP A 141 8.19 2.11 8.69
N TYR A 142 7.24 2.81 9.30
CA TYR A 142 5.90 2.98 8.74
C TYR A 142 5.92 3.75 7.42
N GLU A 143 6.69 4.83 7.31
CA GLU A 143 6.80 5.58 6.06
C GLU A 143 7.33 4.69 4.93
N LEU A 144 8.38 3.91 5.21
CA LEU A 144 8.96 2.98 4.25
C LEU A 144 7.98 1.86 3.89
N ALA A 145 7.30 1.26 4.88
CA ALA A 145 6.28 0.24 4.65
C ALA A 145 5.14 0.77 3.76
N HIS A 146 4.63 1.97 4.03
CA HIS A 146 3.60 2.61 3.22
C HIS A 146 4.09 2.94 1.82
N ALA A 147 5.32 3.45 1.68
CA ALA A 147 5.91 3.73 0.37
C ALA A 147 6.05 2.46 -0.48
N MET A 148 6.56 1.37 0.10
CA MET A 148 6.66 0.08 -0.58
C MET A 148 5.29 -0.53 -0.90
N HIS A 149 4.30 -0.35 -0.02
CA HIS A 149 2.92 -0.80 -0.24
C HIS A 149 2.29 -0.07 -1.42
N LEU A 150 2.40 1.26 -1.47
CA LEU A 150 1.98 2.05 -2.63
C LEU A 150 2.72 1.62 -3.90
N ALA A 151 4.03 1.39 -3.82
CA ALA A 151 4.81 0.94 -4.97
C ALA A 151 4.27 -0.38 -5.55
N ASN A 152 3.96 -1.36 -4.68
CA ASN A 152 3.41 -2.64 -5.09
C ASN A 152 2.05 -2.48 -5.81
N HIS A 153 1.14 -1.68 -5.24
CA HIS A 153 -0.20 -1.47 -5.84
C HIS A 153 -0.15 -0.64 -7.12
N LEU A 154 0.58 0.47 -7.13
CA LEU A 154 0.68 1.36 -8.30
C LEU A 154 1.40 0.70 -9.48
N SER A 155 2.20 -0.35 -9.23
CA SER A 155 2.89 -1.08 -10.28
C SER A 155 1.95 -1.81 -11.24
N ALA A 156 0.71 -2.10 -10.82
CA ALA A 156 -0.31 -2.71 -11.66
C ALA A 156 -0.98 -1.72 -12.62
N PHE A 157 -0.72 -0.41 -12.49
CA PHE A 157 -1.39 0.64 -13.27
C PHE A 157 -0.41 1.36 -14.21
N ARG A 158 -0.88 1.66 -15.43
CA ARG A 158 -0.13 2.36 -16.48
C ARG A 158 -0.99 3.42 -17.12
N VAL A 159 -0.37 4.49 -17.57
CA VAL A 159 -1.03 5.46 -18.44
C VAL A 159 -1.19 4.83 -19.80
N LYS A 160 -2.40 4.83 -20.34
CA LYS A 160 -2.66 4.38 -21.70
C LYS A 160 -2.23 5.50 -22.65
N ALA A 161 -1.47 5.14 -23.67
CA ALA A 161 -1.01 6.06 -24.72
C ALA A 161 -2.17 6.44 -25.66
#